data_AF-A0A822J0U4-F1
#
_entry.id   AF-A0A822J0U4-F1
#
_cell.length_a   1.000
_cell.length_b   1.000
_cell.length_c   1.000
_cell.angle_alpha   90.00
_cell.angle_beta   90.00
_cell.angle_gamma   90.00
#
_symmetry.space_group_name_H-M   'P 1'
#
loop_
_entity.id
_entity.type
_entity.pdbx_description
1 polymer ?
#
loop_
_entity_poly.entity_id
_entity_poly.type
_entity_poly.pdbx_seq_one_letter_code
_entity_poly.pdbx_strand_id
1 'polypeptide(L)'
;MVQFLTRHSIVIDLIFFLLGVIIGYLLHGHPAFERINIFIKGAVKGNARPSSTKRILVLILKTKKVIPEYFKCNSFIFILSVYILLFVTVILISPNVFLILKWVPIDSDSARTLLSTLASSQASIIAIVIALTLVAIQIVAEAYSLRAVEVFRWDGNFWIILFIYIISIIYDVLLLNAIENQSNTTILSNIQVGIKLIGIKNIEDLISFAIRFGVFAFMALFIFIPCTISSLNAKNIIKSLGNRVKIEEFQNTINVAYRDSPSTYSPRILGENDKIIPLIEIIKKAIKEDNSTTAKIGITELKNICIKIIHAGGERDGIIRHFCEHFMKINNFSLERNDEDSVIEIAESLREIGETAIDEGLEFRIWW
;
A
#
# COMPACT_ATOMS: atom_id res chain seq x y z
N MET A 1 32.15 -21.02 24.71
CA MET A 1 31.74 -21.75 23.49
C MET A 1 30.28 -22.23 23.55
N VAL A 2 29.84 -22.92 24.61
CA VAL A 2 28.42 -23.36 24.76
C VAL A 2 27.43 -22.19 24.92
N GLN A 3 27.77 -21.15 25.69
CA GLN A 3 26.96 -19.92 25.78
C GLN A 3 26.93 -19.10 24.49
N PHE A 4 27.92 -19.27 23.61
CA PHE A 4 27.97 -18.62 22.30
C PHE A 4 26.99 -19.33 21.33
N LEU A 5 26.97 -20.66 21.36
CA LEU A 5 26.04 -21.48 20.56
C LEU A 5 24.57 -21.32 20.97
N THR A 6 24.26 -21.20 22.26
CA THR A 6 22.87 -20.98 22.72
C THR A 6 22.34 -19.58 22.38
N ARG A 7 23.20 -18.56 22.38
CA ARG A 7 22.82 -17.20 21.95
C ARG A 7 22.54 -17.14 20.45
N HIS A 8 23.27 -17.91 19.64
CA HIS A 8 22.99 -18.03 18.20
C HIS A 8 21.71 -18.81 17.90
N SER A 9 21.34 -19.82 18.69
CA SER A 9 20.07 -20.56 18.47
C SER A 9 18.85 -19.65 18.52
N ILE A 10 18.78 -18.73 19.49
CA ILE A 10 17.62 -17.82 19.64
C ILE A 10 17.57 -16.81 18.49
N VAL A 11 18.73 -16.29 18.07
CA VAL A 11 18.82 -15.36 16.93
C VAL A 11 18.42 -16.08 15.64
N ILE A 12 18.88 -17.32 15.44
CA ILE A 12 18.51 -18.13 14.28
C ILE A 12 17.00 -18.44 14.27
N ASP A 13 16.42 -18.82 15.40
CA ASP A 13 14.97 -19.08 15.50
C ASP A 13 14.16 -17.79 15.24
N LEU A 14 14.64 -16.63 15.71
CA LEU A 14 14.03 -15.33 15.43
C LEU A 14 14.16 -14.94 13.95
N ILE A 15 15.32 -15.20 13.32
CA ILE A 15 15.53 -15.01 11.88
C ILE A 15 14.55 -15.87 11.09
N PHE A 16 14.43 -17.17 11.41
CA PHE A 16 13.49 -18.05 10.72
C PHE A 16 12.03 -17.63 10.94
N PHE A 17 11.71 -17.13 12.13
CA PHE A 17 10.39 -16.57 12.40
C PHE A 17 10.11 -15.34 11.54
N LEU A 18 11.03 -14.37 11.51
CA LEU A 18 10.91 -13.13 10.74
C LEU A 18 10.91 -13.40 9.23
N LEU A 19 11.78 -14.29 8.75
CA LEU A 19 11.81 -14.76 7.38
C LEU A 19 10.50 -15.47 7.03
N GLY A 20 9.94 -16.26 7.95
CA GLY A 20 8.63 -16.90 7.79
C GLY A 20 7.48 -15.89 7.72
N VAL A 21 7.55 -14.80 8.48
CA VAL A 21 6.59 -13.68 8.40
C VAL A 21 6.73 -12.93 7.07
N ILE A 22 7.95 -12.61 6.65
CA ILE A 22 8.24 -11.91 5.38
C ILE A 22 7.85 -12.77 4.16
N ILE A 23 8.19 -14.07 4.16
CA ILE A 23 7.80 -15.01 3.11
C ILE A 23 6.28 -15.21 3.12
N GLY A 24 5.67 -15.30 4.29
CA GLY A 24 4.21 -15.35 4.43
C GLY A 24 3.52 -14.11 3.85
N TYR A 25 4.13 -12.93 4.02
CA TYR A 25 3.68 -11.66 3.44
C TYR A 25 3.85 -11.63 1.92
N LEU A 26 5.03 -11.97 1.40
CA LEU A 26 5.35 -11.94 -0.04
C LEU A 26 4.55 -12.96 -0.86
N LEU A 27 4.24 -14.12 -0.27
CA LEU A 27 3.50 -15.17 -0.96
C LEU A 27 1.98 -15.09 -0.73
N HIS A 28 1.49 -14.11 0.05
CA HIS A 28 0.07 -13.94 0.28
C HIS A 28 -0.62 -13.51 -1.03
N GLY A 29 -1.40 -14.42 -1.62
CA GLY A 29 -2.13 -14.20 -2.89
C GLY A 29 -1.48 -14.81 -4.13
N HIS A 30 -0.28 -15.40 -4.03
CA HIS A 30 0.38 -16.05 -5.17
C HIS A 30 -0.01 -17.55 -5.28
N PRO A 31 -0.39 -18.09 -6.46
CA PRO A 31 -0.84 -19.49 -6.60
C PRO A 31 0.23 -20.53 -6.24
N ALA A 32 1.52 -20.18 -6.33
CA ALA A 32 2.61 -21.04 -5.84
C ALA A 32 2.54 -21.31 -4.33
N PHE A 33 1.94 -20.41 -3.54
CA PHE A 33 1.77 -20.56 -2.10
C PHE A 33 0.81 -21.71 -1.74
N GLU A 34 -0.20 -21.95 -2.57
CA GLU A 34 -1.12 -23.08 -2.38
C GLU A 34 -0.41 -24.42 -2.52
N ARG A 35 0.49 -24.54 -3.51
CA ARG A 35 1.30 -25.74 -3.74
C ARG A 35 2.29 -25.99 -2.59
N ILE A 36 2.95 -24.94 -2.12
CA ILE A 36 3.86 -25.01 -0.96
C ILE A 36 3.09 -25.43 0.31
N ASN A 37 1.88 -24.91 0.50
CA ASN A 37 1.03 -25.24 1.65
C ASN A 37 0.54 -26.70 1.64
N ILE A 38 0.25 -27.29 0.47
CA ILE A 38 -0.06 -28.73 0.34
C ILE A 38 1.17 -29.57 0.73
N PHE A 39 2.34 -29.18 0.24
CA PHE A 39 3.61 -29.86 0.56
C PHE A 39 3.94 -29.80 2.07
N ILE A 40 3.77 -28.63 2.68
CA ILE A 40 3.95 -28.40 4.12
C ILE A 40 2.98 -29.25 4.95
N LYS A 41 1.68 -29.28 4.60
CA LYS A 41 0.70 -30.13 5.29
C LYS A 41 1.03 -31.62 5.18
N GLY A 42 1.56 -32.06 4.03
CA GLY A 42 2.08 -33.41 3.83
C GLY A 42 3.25 -33.72 4.77
N ALA A 43 4.21 -32.80 4.89
CA ALA A 43 5.38 -32.95 5.75
C ALA A 43 5.06 -32.98 7.26
N VAL A 44 4.04 -32.25 7.72
CA VAL A 44 3.60 -32.27 9.14
C VAL A 44 2.94 -33.59 9.52
N LYS A 45 2.18 -34.21 8.59
CA LYS A 45 1.48 -35.47 8.84
C LYS A 45 2.40 -36.69 8.93
N GLY A 46 3.64 -36.61 8.43
CA GLY A 46 4.64 -37.67 8.55
C GLY A 46 5.18 -37.78 9.98
N ASN A 47 5.05 -38.97 10.61
CA ASN A 47 5.23 -39.18 12.05
C ASN A 47 6.70 -39.23 12.56
N ALA A 48 7.64 -38.57 11.88
CA ALA A 48 9.06 -38.54 12.29
C ALA A 48 9.32 -37.53 13.45
N ARG A 49 10.28 -37.84 14.33
CA ARG A 49 10.63 -37.09 15.56
C ARG A 49 10.76 -35.56 15.36
N PRO A 50 10.50 -34.75 16.41
CA PRO A 50 10.44 -33.29 16.30
C PRO A 50 11.84 -32.68 16.14
N SER A 51 12.29 -32.56 14.89
CA SER A 51 13.40 -31.67 14.52
C SER A 51 12.92 -30.21 14.53
N SER A 52 13.85 -29.26 14.69
CA SER A 52 13.63 -27.80 14.66
C SER A 52 12.75 -27.35 13.47
N THR A 53 12.84 -28.08 12.35
CA THR A 53 12.03 -27.88 11.13
C THR A 53 10.52 -28.08 11.33
N LYS A 54 10.06 -29.01 12.19
CA LYS A 54 8.62 -29.18 12.47
C LYS A 54 8.05 -28.01 13.28
N ARG A 55 8.84 -27.44 14.21
CA ARG A 55 8.42 -26.25 14.98
C ARG A 55 8.26 -25.03 14.08
N ILE A 56 9.20 -24.82 13.16
CA ILE A 56 9.14 -23.76 12.15
C ILE A 56 7.92 -23.93 11.23
N LEU A 57 7.65 -25.16 10.76
CA LEU A 57 6.48 -25.45 9.91
C LEU A 57 5.14 -25.17 10.62
N VAL A 58 5.03 -25.54 11.90
CA VAL A 58 3.83 -25.28 12.71
C VAL A 58 3.65 -23.78 12.96
N LEU A 59 4.73 -23.02 13.16
CA LEU A 59 4.68 -21.56 13.27
C LEU A 59 4.20 -20.91 11.95
N ILE A 60 4.71 -21.35 10.79
CA ILE A 60 4.27 -20.87 9.46
C ILE A 60 2.79 -21.20 9.20
N LEU A 61 2.31 -22.37 9.65
CA LEU A 61 0.89 -22.73 9.53
C LEU A 61 -0.01 -21.95 10.51
N LYS A 62 0.49 -21.60 11.69
CA LYS A 62 -0.28 -20.84 12.70
C LYS A 62 -0.39 -19.37 12.31
N THR A 63 0.67 -18.79 11.71
CA THR A 63 0.60 -17.44 11.14
C THR A 63 -0.42 -17.37 10.00
N LYS A 64 -0.58 -18.42 9.18
CA LYS A 64 -1.62 -18.49 8.11
C LYS A 64 -3.04 -18.22 8.60
N LYS A 65 -3.41 -18.57 9.84
CA LYS A 65 -4.78 -18.34 10.34
C LYS A 65 -4.99 -16.91 10.86
N VAL A 66 -3.91 -16.24 11.25
CA VAL A 66 -3.94 -14.86 11.80
C VAL A 66 -3.72 -13.83 10.69
N ILE A 67 -2.96 -14.15 9.65
CA ILE A 67 -2.61 -13.24 8.56
C ILE A 67 -3.83 -12.77 7.73
N PRO A 68 -4.73 -13.61 7.17
CA PRO A 68 -5.72 -13.14 6.19
C PRO A 68 -6.77 -12.17 6.75
N GLU A 69 -7.07 -12.21 8.05
CA GLU A 69 -8.02 -11.25 8.68
C GLU A 69 -7.37 -9.90 9.01
N TYR A 70 -6.08 -9.88 9.36
CA TYR A 70 -5.35 -8.64 9.69
C TYR A 70 -4.93 -7.85 8.44
N PHE A 71 -4.81 -8.48 7.29
CA PHE A 71 -4.35 -7.87 6.03
C PHE A 71 -5.43 -7.03 5.33
N LYS A 72 -6.65 -6.99 5.87
CA LYS A 72 -7.73 -6.14 5.36
C LYS A 72 -7.62 -4.68 5.83
N CYS A 73 -6.71 -4.38 6.76
CA CYS A 73 -6.49 -3.03 7.25
C CYS A 73 -5.40 -2.34 6.44
N ASN A 74 -5.81 -1.51 5.47
CA ASN A 74 -4.97 -0.54 4.74
C ASN A 74 -4.42 0.58 5.65
N SER A 75 -4.25 0.31 6.94
CA SER A 75 -3.85 1.28 7.92
C SER A 75 -2.36 1.53 7.77
N PHE A 76 -2.00 2.76 7.42
CA PHE A 76 -0.65 3.31 7.42
C PHE A 76 0.22 2.81 8.60
N ILE A 77 -0.36 2.68 9.80
CA ILE A 77 0.29 2.19 11.02
C ILE A 77 0.82 0.75 10.87
N PHE A 78 0.07 -0.13 10.20
CA PHE A 78 0.49 -1.51 9.98
C PHE A 78 1.66 -1.59 8.99
N ILE A 79 1.61 -0.83 7.90
CA ILE A 79 2.71 -0.77 6.94
C ILE A 79 3.97 -0.24 7.62
N LEU A 80 3.83 0.82 8.42
CA LEU A 80 4.91 1.39 9.22
C LEU A 80 5.50 0.35 10.20
N SER A 81 4.66 -0.44 10.87
CA SER A 81 5.13 -1.46 11.81
C SER A 81 5.93 -2.56 11.13
N VAL A 82 5.57 -2.94 9.89
CA VAL A 82 6.34 -3.88 9.06
C VAL A 82 7.72 -3.31 8.72
N TYR A 83 7.81 -2.03 8.33
CA TYR A 83 9.11 -1.39 8.08
C TYR A 83 9.98 -1.29 9.33
N ILE A 84 9.38 -0.96 10.49
CA ILE A 84 10.09 -0.93 11.77
C ILE A 84 10.61 -2.33 12.13
N LEU A 85 9.78 -3.36 11.94
CA LEU A 85 10.17 -4.75 12.19
C LEU A 85 11.34 -5.16 11.27
N LEU A 86 11.27 -4.83 9.98
CA LEU A 86 12.36 -5.06 9.02
C LEU A 86 13.64 -4.35 9.46
N PHE A 87 13.55 -3.09 9.90
CA PHE A 87 14.69 -2.32 10.38
C PHE A 87 15.37 -2.98 11.58
N VAL A 88 14.59 -3.32 12.61
CA VAL A 88 15.10 -4.02 13.82
C VAL A 88 15.75 -5.35 13.43
N THR A 89 15.14 -6.07 12.50
CA THR A 89 15.67 -7.34 11.98
C THR A 89 17.04 -7.15 11.35
N VAL A 90 17.19 -6.16 10.46
CA VAL A 90 18.47 -5.86 9.81
C VAL A 90 19.53 -5.48 10.85
N ILE A 91 19.19 -4.62 11.82
CA ILE A 91 20.13 -4.17 12.86
C ILE A 91 20.59 -5.31 13.77
N LEU A 92 19.73 -6.28 14.08
CA LEU A 92 20.08 -7.42 14.95
C LEU A 92 20.89 -8.50 14.21
N ILE A 93 20.58 -8.76 12.94
CA ILE A 93 21.23 -9.84 12.16
C ILE A 93 22.58 -9.40 11.64
N SER A 94 22.64 -8.19 11.08
CA SER A 94 23.80 -7.74 10.31
C SER A 94 25.14 -7.81 11.07
N PRO A 95 25.27 -7.49 12.38
CA PRO A 95 26.56 -7.60 13.06
C PRO A 95 27.12 -9.02 13.04
N ASN A 96 26.25 -10.03 13.14
CA ASN A 96 26.65 -11.43 13.09
C ASN A 96 27.18 -11.80 11.69
N VAL A 97 26.52 -11.31 10.64
CA VAL A 97 26.93 -11.53 9.25
C VAL A 97 28.25 -10.84 8.96
N PHE A 98 28.42 -9.59 9.40
CA PHE A 98 29.68 -8.83 9.25
C PHE A 98 30.85 -9.49 9.98
N LEU A 99 30.61 -10.06 11.17
CA LEU A 99 31.65 -10.76 11.94
C LEU A 99 32.10 -12.04 11.22
N ILE A 100 31.16 -12.80 10.65
CA ILE A 100 31.45 -14.02 9.89
C ILE A 100 32.21 -13.69 8.59
N LEU A 101 31.77 -12.67 7.86
CA LEU A 101 32.32 -12.31 6.55
C LEU A 101 33.57 -11.43 6.62
N LYS A 102 33.92 -10.87 7.79
CA LYS A 102 35.01 -9.88 7.98
C LYS A 102 34.92 -8.70 6.99
N TRP A 103 33.70 -8.24 6.74
CA TRP A 103 33.36 -7.29 5.67
C TRP A 103 33.56 -5.81 6.02
N VAL A 104 34.17 -5.48 7.15
CA VAL A 104 34.38 -4.08 7.53
C VAL A 104 35.57 -3.51 6.73
N PRO A 105 35.37 -2.45 5.90
CA PRO A 105 36.48 -1.82 5.20
C PRO A 105 37.44 -1.23 6.23
N ILE A 106 38.70 -1.69 6.20
CA ILE A 106 39.73 -1.32 7.17
C ILE A 106 40.36 0.04 6.83
N ASP A 107 40.21 0.50 5.58
CA ASP A 107 40.85 1.69 5.06
C ASP A 107 39.85 2.83 4.73
N SER A 108 40.26 4.08 4.97
CA SER A 108 39.43 5.27 4.79
C SER A 108 39.01 5.48 3.34
N ASP A 109 39.89 5.16 2.39
CA ASP A 109 39.61 5.32 0.95
C ASP A 109 38.58 4.29 0.46
N SER A 110 38.67 3.06 0.98
CA SER A 110 37.68 2.02 0.72
C SER A 110 36.31 2.38 1.31
N ALA A 111 36.27 2.90 2.54
CA ALA A 111 35.04 3.36 3.17
C ALA A 111 34.40 4.53 2.40
N ARG A 112 35.21 5.50 1.95
CA ARG A 112 34.74 6.64 1.14
C ARG A 112 34.11 6.17 -0.17
N THR A 113 34.79 5.27 -0.87
CA THR A 113 34.30 4.71 -2.14
C THR A 113 32.99 3.95 -1.93
N LEU A 114 32.91 3.14 -0.88
CA LEU A 114 31.70 2.38 -0.55
C LEU A 114 30.52 3.31 -0.23
N LEU A 115 30.70 4.29 0.65
CA LEU A 115 29.64 5.25 1.01
C LEU A 115 29.17 6.10 -0.18
N SER A 116 30.11 6.57 -1.02
CA SER A 116 29.77 7.30 -2.24
C SER A 116 28.96 6.43 -3.22
N THR A 117 29.39 5.19 -3.42
CA THR A 117 28.66 4.22 -4.26
C THR A 117 27.28 3.92 -3.68
N LEU A 118 27.18 3.77 -2.35
CA LEU A 118 25.94 3.52 -1.64
C LEU A 118 24.96 4.68 -1.82
N ALA A 119 25.38 5.92 -1.56
CA ALA A 119 24.55 7.11 -1.76
C ALA A 119 24.08 7.26 -3.22
N SER A 120 24.98 7.06 -4.19
CA SER A 120 24.67 7.14 -5.62
C SER A 120 23.65 6.06 -6.05
N SER A 121 23.81 4.83 -5.57
CA SER A 121 22.89 3.73 -5.87
C SER A 121 21.49 3.97 -5.27
N GLN A 122 21.41 4.48 -4.04
CA GLN A 122 20.15 4.87 -3.40
C GLN A 122 19.45 6.00 -4.17
N ALA A 123 20.20 7.03 -4.59
CA ALA A 123 19.67 8.14 -5.38
C ALA A 123 19.10 7.66 -6.72
N SER A 124 19.81 6.75 -7.40
CA SER A 124 19.38 6.15 -8.66
C SER A 124 18.09 5.35 -8.50
N ILE A 125 17.97 4.59 -7.42
CA ILE A 125 16.75 3.84 -7.10
C ILE A 125 15.56 4.76 -6.85
N ILE A 126 15.73 5.82 -6.05
CA ILE A 126 14.66 6.80 -5.84
C ILE A 126 14.21 7.39 -7.17
N ALA A 127 15.16 7.78 -8.03
CA ALA A 127 14.82 8.35 -9.33
C ALA A 127 13.96 7.38 -10.17
N ILE A 128 14.30 6.08 -10.17
CA ILE A 128 13.49 5.05 -10.83
C ILE A 128 12.10 4.94 -10.20
N VAL A 129 12.00 4.91 -8.87
CA VAL A 129 10.72 4.82 -8.15
C VAL A 129 9.83 6.03 -8.45
N ILE A 130 10.38 7.24 -8.45
CA ILE A 130 9.66 8.46 -8.80
C ILE A 130 9.19 8.40 -10.26
N ALA A 131 10.07 8.00 -11.18
CA ALA A 131 9.74 7.89 -12.60
C ALA A 131 8.60 6.90 -12.85
N LEU A 132 8.67 5.70 -12.26
CA LEU A 132 7.62 4.69 -12.36
C LEU A 132 6.30 5.17 -11.74
N THR A 133 6.36 5.87 -10.60
CA THR A 133 5.17 6.43 -9.95
C THR A 133 4.54 7.51 -10.82
N LEU A 134 5.34 8.36 -11.45
CA LEU A 134 4.86 9.41 -12.36
C LEU A 134 4.22 8.80 -13.62
N VAL A 135 4.82 7.77 -14.22
CA VAL A 135 4.23 7.02 -15.34
C VAL A 135 2.92 6.37 -14.92
N ALA A 136 2.87 5.76 -13.74
CA ALA A 136 1.65 5.15 -13.24
C ALA A 136 0.54 6.19 -13.03
N ILE A 137 0.87 7.36 -12.48
CA ILE A 137 -0.04 8.51 -12.36
C ILE A 137 -0.53 8.96 -13.74
N GLN A 138 0.34 9.00 -14.75
CA GLN A 138 -0.04 9.34 -16.13
C GLN A 138 -1.04 8.33 -16.70
N ILE A 139 -0.77 7.02 -16.57
CA ILE A 139 -1.69 5.95 -17.03
C ILE A 139 -3.04 6.08 -16.33
N VAL A 140 -3.05 6.36 -15.02
CA VAL A 140 -4.28 6.59 -14.26
C VAL A 140 -5.00 7.86 -14.73
N ALA A 141 -4.28 8.96 -14.95
CA ALA A 141 -4.85 10.22 -15.39
C ALA A 141 -5.52 10.06 -16.76
N GLU A 142 -4.85 9.35 -17.66
CA GLU A 142 -5.40 8.98 -18.96
C GLU A 142 -6.61 8.06 -18.78
N ALA A 143 -6.50 7.01 -17.95
CA ALA A 143 -7.53 5.99 -17.78
C ALA A 143 -8.79 6.47 -17.06
N TYR A 144 -8.70 7.45 -16.14
CA TYR A 144 -9.72 7.65 -15.11
C TYR A 144 -10.06 9.12 -14.81
N SER A 145 -9.59 10.08 -15.63
CA SER A 145 -9.77 11.54 -15.46
C SER A 145 -8.82 12.20 -14.45
N LEU A 146 -8.47 13.47 -14.68
CA LEU A 146 -7.57 14.27 -13.83
C LEU A 146 -8.05 14.35 -12.37
N ARG A 147 -9.37 14.27 -12.13
CA ARG A 147 -9.95 14.24 -10.77
C ARG A 147 -9.66 12.94 -10.01
N ALA A 148 -9.46 11.81 -10.72
CA ALA A 148 -9.06 10.55 -10.09
C ALA A 148 -7.58 10.54 -9.67
N VAL A 149 -6.75 11.42 -10.23
CA VAL A 149 -5.32 11.53 -9.86
C VAL A 149 -5.12 12.07 -8.45
N GLU A 150 -6.01 12.94 -7.97
CA GLU A 150 -5.95 13.47 -6.60
C GLU A 150 -6.06 12.35 -5.55
N VAL A 151 -6.65 11.21 -5.92
CA VAL A 151 -6.76 10.01 -5.08
C VAL A 151 -5.39 9.35 -4.85
N PHE A 152 -4.48 9.43 -5.82
CA PHE A 152 -3.15 8.80 -5.77
C PHE A 152 -2.09 9.64 -5.04
N ARG A 153 -2.33 10.94 -4.86
CA ARG A 153 -1.35 11.86 -4.26
C ARG A 153 -0.91 11.46 -2.83
N TRP A 154 -1.71 10.65 -2.14
CA TRP A 154 -1.58 10.35 -0.71
C TRP A 154 -1.36 8.86 -0.40
N ASP A 155 -0.72 8.09 -1.28
CA ASP A 155 -0.26 6.75 -0.89
C ASP A 155 0.87 6.87 0.15
N GLY A 156 0.55 6.55 1.41
CA GLY A 156 1.48 6.65 2.52
C GLY A 156 2.71 5.74 2.36
N ASN A 157 2.60 4.64 1.61
CA ASN A 157 3.73 3.74 1.39
C ASN A 157 4.83 4.40 0.53
N PHE A 158 4.42 5.17 -0.49
CA PHE A 158 5.34 5.96 -1.32
C PHE A 158 6.09 7.01 -0.49
N TRP A 159 5.38 7.71 0.39
CA TRP A 159 6.01 8.72 1.25
C TRP A 159 6.99 8.11 2.27
N ILE A 160 6.65 6.95 2.86
CA ILE A 160 7.54 6.25 3.79
C ILE A 160 8.84 5.84 3.09
N ILE A 161 8.77 5.18 1.91
CA ILE A 161 9.97 4.72 1.21
C ILE A 161 10.84 5.91 0.78
N LEU A 162 10.21 6.97 0.27
CA LEU A 162 10.91 8.19 -0.12
C LEU A 162 11.66 8.80 1.07
N PHE A 163 11.00 8.89 2.23
CA PHE A 163 11.59 9.43 3.44
C PHE A 163 12.78 8.60 3.97
N ILE A 164 12.65 7.27 4.00
CA ILE A 164 13.73 6.36 4.40
C ILE A 164 14.97 6.58 3.54
N TYR A 165 14.79 6.65 2.21
CA TYR A 165 15.92 6.83 1.30
C TYR A 165 16.52 8.23 1.37
N ILE A 166 15.72 9.30 1.50
CA ILE A 166 16.25 10.66 1.67
C ILE A 166 17.13 10.74 2.93
N ILE A 167 16.66 10.20 4.05
CA ILE A 167 17.46 10.15 5.29
C ILE A 167 18.74 9.33 5.07
N SER A 168 18.65 8.22 4.35
CA SER A 168 19.80 7.35 4.08
C SER A 168 20.87 8.06 3.27
N ILE A 169 20.48 8.76 2.20
CA ILE A 169 21.41 9.53 1.37
C ILE A 169 22.03 10.68 2.17
N ILE A 170 21.22 11.42 2.93
CA ILE A 170 21.73 12.52 3.76
C ILE A 170 22.74 11.97 4.77
N TYR A 171 22.45 10.83 5.39
CA TYR A 171 23.36 10.18 6.33
C TYR A 171 24.68 9.76 5.66
N ASP A 172 24.61 9.11 4.49
CA ASP A 172 25.80 8.69 3.73
C ASP A 172 26.67 9.90 3.33
N VAL A 173 26.06 10.99 2.87
CA VAL A 173 26.76 12.23 2.48
C VAL A 173 27.38 12.94 3.69
N LEU A 174 26.65 13.04 4.81
CA LEU A 174 27.17 13.63 6.05
C LEU A 174 28.36 12.83 6.57
N LEU A 175 28.29 11.51 6.51
CA LEU A 175 29.38 10.63 6.92
C LEU A 175 30.59 10.75 5.98
N LEU A 176 30.35 10.86 4.66
CA LEU A 176 31.42 11.08 3.68
C LEU A 176 32.19 12.37 3.99
N ASN A 177 31.48 13.46 4.27
CA ASN A 177 32.06 14.73 4.65
C ASN A 177 32.82 14.65 6.00
N ALA A 178 32.33 13.83 6.94
CA ALA A 178 33.03 13.61 8.21
C ALA A 178 34.36 12.86 8.05
N ILE A 179 34.44 11.88 7.14
CA ILE A 179 35.67 11.14 6.83
C ILE A 179 36.70 12.05 6.13
N GLU A 180 36.26 12.86 5.17
CA GLU A 180 37.13 13.80 4.45
C GLU A 180 37.74 14.86 5.39
N ASN A 181 36.93 15.43 6.28
CA ASN A 181 37.39 16.45 7.22
C ASN A 181 38.20 15.92 8.41
N GLN A 182 38.30 14.59 8.61
CA GLN A 182 39.23 14.04 9.59
C GLN A 182 40.70 14.39 9.26
N SER A 183 40.98 14.68 7.99
CA SER A 183 42.29 15.16 7.51
C SER A 183 42.53 16.66 7.76
N ASN A 184 41.47 17.47 7.98
CA ASN A 184 41.54 18.93 8.15
C ASN A 184 41.13 19.33 9.58
N THR A 185 42.11 19.68 10.41
CA THR A 185 42.04 19.74 11.89
C THR A 185 41.09 20.76 12.52
N THR A 186 40.48 21.70 11.77
CA THR A 186 39.78 22.86 12.34
C THR A 186 38.25 22.75 12.43
N ILE A 187 37.60 21.91 11.61
CA ILE A 187 36.12 21.76 11.61
C ILE A 187 35.66 20.69 12.63
N LEU A 188 36.60 19.87 13.11
CA LEU A 188 36.36 18.69 13.94
C LEU A 188 35.74 18.99 15.30
N SER A 189 35.97 20.16 15.91
CA SER A 189 35.48 20.42 17.27
C SER A 189 33.95 20.45 17.37
N ASN A 190 33.25 21.03 16.38
CA ASN A 190 31.79 21.16 16.43
C ASN A 190 31.07 19.87 16.03
N ILE A 191 31.63 19.11 15.07
CA ILE A 191 31.05 17.84 14.63
C ILE A 191 31.39 16.71 15.63
N GLN A 192 32.60 16.68 16.21
CA GLN A 192 32.91 15.74 17.29
C GLN A 192 32.03 15.95 18.51
N VAL A 193 31.66 17.19 18.86
CA VAL A 193 30.73 17.45 19.97
C VAL A 193 29.36 16.82 19.69
N GLY A 194 28.84 16.96 18.46
CA GLY A 194 27.58 16.32 18.05
C GLY A 194 27.64 14.78 18.05
N ILE A 195 28.73 14.19 17.55
CA ILE A 195 28.92 12.73 17.50
C ILE A 195 29.12 12.13 18.90
N LYS A 196 29.85 12.83 19.77
CA LYS A 196 30.12 12.40 21.15
C LYS A 196 28.86 12.48 22.03
N LEU A 197 27.92 13.38 21.71
CA LEU A 197 26.59 13.48 22.33
C LEU A 197 25.69 12.26 22.02
N ILE A 198 25.87 11.62 20.86
CA ILE A 198 25.11 10.42 20.44
C ILE A 198 25.71 9.12 21.04
N GLY A 199 26.84 9.21 21.75
CA GLY A 199 27.46 8.08 22.45
C GLY A 199 28.24 7.12 21.55
N ILE A 200 28.49 7.48 20.29
CA ILE A 200 29.23 6.65 19.34
C ILE A 200 30.72 6.98 19.45
N LYS A 201 31.51 5.99 19.89
CA LYS A 201 32.94 6.20 20.23
C LYS A 201 33.89 6.02 19.05
N ASN A 202 33.49 5.25 18.03
CA ASN A 202 34.34 4.89 16.90
C ASN A 202 33.68 5.26 15.56
N ILE A 203 34.47 5.81 14.62
CA ILE A 203 34.00 6.13 13.27
C ILE A 203 33.58 4.86 12.50
N GLU A 204 34.21 3.72 12.81
CA GLU A 204 33.88 2.41 12.25
C GLU A 204 32.44 1.99 12.57
N ASP A 205 31.92 2.35 13.74
CA ASP A 205 30.54 2.04 14.12
C ASP A 205 29.53 2.86 13.28
N LEU A 206 29.87 4.10 12.94
CA LEU A 206 29.07 4.94 12.04
C LEU A 206 29.06 4.39 10.62
N ILE A 207 30.21 4.00 10.09
CA ILE A 207 30.34 3.36 8.76
C ILE A 207 29.54 2.05 8.73
N SER A 208 29.70 1.22 9.76
CA SER A 208 28.93 -0.02 9.90
C SER A 208 27.42 0.26 9.97
N PHE A 209 27.00 1.31 10.66
CA PHE A 209 25.59 1.70 10.70
C PHE A 209 25.08 2.17 9.33
N ALA A 210 25.84 3.00 8.60
CA ALA A 210 25.49 3.46 7.25
C ALA A 210 25.22 2.27 6.32
N ILE A 211 26.13 1.29 6.29
CA ILE A 211 25.99 0.10 5.45
C ILE A 211 24.74 -0.69 5.83
N ARG A 212 24.48 -0.87 7.13
CA ARG A 212 23.28 -1.56 7.63
C ARG A 212 22.00 -0.84 7.25
N PHE A 213 22.01 0.49 7.32
CA PHE A 213 20.87 1.32 6.93
C PHE A 213 20.62 1.26 5.42
N GLY A 214 21.68 1.28 4.61
CA GLY A 214 21.59 1.07 3.17
C GLY A 214 20.99 -0.28 2.82
N VAL A 215 21.46 -1.38 3.43
CA VAL A 215 20.88 -2.72 3.24
C VAL A 215 19.39 -2.75 3.60
N PHE A 216 19.01 -2.10 4.71
CA PHE A 216 17.61 -1.93 5.07
C PHE A 216 16.82 -1.18 3.99
N ALA A 217 17.34 -0.08 3.45
CA ALA A 217 16.68 0.68 2.39
C ALA A 217 16.46 -0.17 1.12
N PHE A 218 17.46 -0.98 0.71
CA PHE A 218 17.31 -1.92 -0.39
C PHE A 218 16.24 -2.99 -0.11
N MET A 219 16.22 -3.57 1.10
CA MET A 219 15.21 -4.56 1.48
C MET A 219 13.80 -3.97 1.53
N ALA A 220 13.67 -2.72 1.98
CA ALA A 220 12.39 -2.00 2.03
C ALA A 220 11.74 -1.90 0.63
N LEU A 221 12.55 -1.83 -0.43
CA LEU A 221 12.07 -1.77 -1.81
C LEU A 221 11.36 -3.07 -2.25
N PHE A 222 11.80 -4.24 -1.77
CA PHE A 222 11.13 -5.51 -2.05
C PHE A 222 9.73 -5.60 -1.45
N ILE A 223 9.47 -4.88 -0.36
CA ILE A 223 8.12 -4.75 0.22
C ILE A 223 7.32 -3.71 -0.57
N PHE A 224 7.96 -2.61 -0.95
CA PHE A 224 7.31 -1.52 -1.68
C PHE A 224 6.77 -1.95 -3.05
N ILE A 225 7.57 -2.63 -3.89
CA ILE A 225 7.17 -3.01 -5.25
C ILE A 225 5.82 -3.75 -5.32
N PRO A 226 5.62 -4.89 -4.64
CA PRO A 226 4.36 -5.64 -4.75
C PRO A 226 3.17 -4.84 -4.20
N CYS A 227 3.37 -4.06 -3.13
CA CYS A 227 2.35 -3.17 -2.60
C CYS A 227 1.91 -2.14 -3.64
N THR A 228 2.86 -1.46 -4.27
CA THR A 228 2.60 -0.43 -5.28
C THR A 228 1.93 -1.03 -6.52
N ILE A 229 2.43 -2.15 -7.06
CA ILE A 229 1.80 -2.83 -8.19
C ILE A 229 0.37 -3.24 -7.86
N SER A 230 0.11 -3.75 -6.65
CA SER A 230 -1.23 -4.10 -6.23
C SER A 230 -2.14 -2.87 -6.11
N SER A 231 -1.61 -1.72 -5.69
CA SER A 231 -2.35 -0.45 -5.58
C SER A 231 -2.76 0.10 -6.95
N LEU A 232 -1.96 -0.16 -8.00
CA LEU A 232 -2.24 0.24 -9.38
C LEU A 232 -3.33 -0.60 -10.08
N ASN A 233 -3.80 -1.68 -9.46
CA ASN A 233 -4.86 -2.49 -10.04
C ASN A 233 -6.18 -1.69 -10.09
N ALA A 234 -6.80 -1.57 -11.27
CA ALA A 234 -8.06 -0.87 -11.53
C ALA A 234 -9.12 -1.11 -10.45
N LYS A 235 -9.25 -2.36 -9.98
CA LYS A 235 -10.16 -2.74 -8.90
C LYS A 235 -9.91 -2.00 -7.59
N ASN A 236 -8.64 -1.84 -7.22
CA ASN A 236 -8.24 -1.18 -5.98
C ASN A 236 -8.40 0.34 -6.11
N ILE A 237 -8.16 0.89 -7.30
CA ILE A 237 -8.41 2.30 -7.62
C ILE A 237 -9.90 2.62 -7.43
N ILE A 238 -10.77 1.88 -8.11
CA ILE A 238 -12.22 2.04 -8.05
C ILE A 238 -12.73 1.92 -6.60
N LYS A 239 -12.28 0.92 -5.85
CA LYS A 239 -12.63 0.76 -4.43
C LYS A 239 -12.12 1.91 -3.56
N SER A 240 -10.93 2.43 -3.84
CA SER A 240 -10.36 3.55 -3.09
C SER A 240 -11.14 4.84 -3.32
N LEU A 241 -11.65 5.06 -4.54
CA LEU A 241 -12.56 6.15 -4.88
C LEU A 241 -13.88 6.02 -4.11
N GLY A 242 -14.50 4.83 -4.14
CA GLY A 242 -15.75 4.59 -3.44
C GLY A 242 -15.66 4.80 -1.92
N ASN A 243 -14.57 4.35 -1.30
CA ASN A 243 -14.35 4.54 0.14
C ASN A 243 -14.07 6.00 0.57
N ARG A 244 -13.71 6.89 -0.35
CA ARG A 244 -13.50 8.32 -0.06
C ARG A 244 -14.79 9.13 -0.06
N VAL A 245 -15.89 8.56 -0.54
CA VAL A 245 -17.22 9.16 -0.41
C VAL A 245 -17.64 9.07 1.06
N LYS A 246 -17.27 10.09 1.85
CA LYS A 246 -17.74 10.25 3.22
C LYS A 246 -19.24 10.47 3.19
N ILE A 247 -19.99 9.50 3.74
CA ILE A 247 -21.45 9.45 3.67
C ILE A 247 -22.07 10.76 4.18
N GLU A 248 -21.65 11.24 5.35
CA GLU A 248 -22.20 12.46 5.97
C GLU A 248 -22.00 13.72 5.12
N GLU A 249 -20.79 13.90 4.57
CA GLU A 249 -20.45 15.07 3.75
C GLU A 249 -21.19 15.04 2.40
N PHE A 250 -21.32 13.85 1.85
CA PHE A 250 -22.03 13.61 0.61
C PHE A 250 -23.55 13.82 0.77
N GLN A 251 -24.14 13.28 1.85
CA GLN A 251 -25.54 13.49 2.22
C GLN A 251 -25.85 14.98 2.38
N ASN A 252 -25.01 15.73 3.10
CA ASN A 252 -25.19 17.16 3.28
C ASN A 252 -25.15 17.92 1.94
N THR A 253 -24.22 17.54 1.05
CA THR A 253 -24.08 18.19 -0.27
C THR A 253 -25.30 17.94 -1.16
N ILE A 254 -25.83 16.72 -1.17
CA ILE A 254 -27.04 16.39 -1.93
C ILE A 254 -28.26 17.09 -1.33
N ASN A 255 -28.45 17.03 -0.01
CA ASN A 255 -29.63 17.60 0.64
C ASN A 255 -29.70 19.10 0.44
N VAL A 256 -28.57 19.82 0.51
CA VAL A 256 -28.51 21.26 0.16
C VAL A 256 -28.92 21.49 -1.29
N ALA A 257 -28.35 20.74 -2.23
CA ALA A 257 -28.64 20.92 -3.65
C ALA A 257 -30.10 20.62 -4.02
N TYR A 258 -30.72 19.64 -3.36
CA TYR A 258 -32.12 19.26 -3.59
C TYR A 258 -33.11 20.18 -2.87
N ARG A 259 -32.73 20.71 -1.70
CA ARG A 259 -33.52 21.72 -0.97
C ARG A 259 -33.62 23.03 -1.75
N ASP A 260 -32.52 23.48 -2.34
CA ASP A 260 -32.44 24.78 -3.02
C ASP A 260 -33.01 24.74 -4.46
N SER A 261 -33.25 23.55 -5.03
CA SER A 261 -33.76 23.40 -6.40
C SER A 261 -34.53 22.08 -6.63
N PRO A 262 -35.72 21.91 -6.02
CA PRO A 262 -36.48 20.66 -6.08
C PRO A 262 -36.96 20.28 -7.50
N SER A 263 -37.12 21.26 -8.40
CA SER A 263 -37.71 21.08 -9.74
C SER A 263 -36.71 20.96 -10.89
N THR A 264 -35.40 21.10 -10.66
CA THR A 264 -34.40 21.00 -11.73
C THR A 264 -33.86 19.57 -11.82
N TYR A 265 -34.05 18.91 -12.96
CA TYR A 265 -33.78 17.49 -13.25
C TYR A 265 -32.30 17.06 -13.19
N SER A 266 -31.43 17.91 -12.70
CA SER A 266 -30.07 17.59 -12.27
C SER A 266 -29.54 18.88 -11.65
N PRO A 267 -29.27 18.95 -10.34
CA PRO A 267 -28.69 20.16 -9.77
C PRO A 267 -27.30 20.34 -10.41
N ARG A 268 -27.21 21.25 -11.39
CA ARG A 268 -25.94 21.77 -11.96
C ARG A 268 -24.92 22.13 -10.88
N ILE A 269 -25.41 22.43 -9.68
CA ILE A 269 -24.71 22.78 -8.45
C ILE A 269 -23.72 21.68 -7.98
N LEU A 270 -23.95 20.41 -8.32
CA LEU A 270 -23.04 19.32 -7.92
C LEU A 270 -21.87 19.07 -8.89
N GLY A 271 -21.80 19.72 -10.05
CA GLY A 271 -20.88 19.33 -11.14
C GLY A 271 -19.37 19.30 -10.78
N GLU A 272 -18.91 20.14 -9.85
CA GLU A 272 -17.52 20.12 -9.37
C GLU A 272 -17.33 19.40 -8.04
N ASN A 273 -18.37 19.31 -7.21
CA ASN A 273 -18.30 18.76 -5.85
C ASN A 273 -18.84 17.33 -5.73
N ASP A 274 -19.42 16.77 -6.78
CA ASP A 274 -19.93 15.40 -6.78
C ASP A 274 -18.75 14.41 -6.80
N LYS A 275 -18.53 13.80 -5.63
CA LYS A 275 -17.46 12.83 -5.38
C LYS A 275 -17.65 11.52 -6.15
N ILE A 276 -18.82 11.30 -6.76
CA ILE A 276 -19.14 10.10 -7.52
C ILE A 276 -18.81 10.28 -9.01
N ILE A 277 -18.73 11.51 -9.51
CA ILE A 277 -18.41 11.79 -10.93
C ILE A 277 -17.15 11.06 -11.40
N PRO A 278 -16.02 11.06 -10.67
CA PRO A 278 -14.84 10.33 -11.11
C PRO A 278 -15.14 8.84 -11.32
N LEU A 279 -15.92 8.20 -10.44
CA LEU A 279 -16.31 6.80 -10.61
C LEU A 279 -17.16 6.57 -11.88
N ILE A 280 -18.07 7.49 -12.18
CA ILE A 280 -18.91 7.42 -13.39
C ILE A 280 -18.08 7.60 -14.66
N GLU A 281 -17.13 8.53 -14.65
CA GLU A 281 -16.19 8.75 -15.76
C GLU A 281 -15.35 7.50 -16.03
N ILE A 282 -14.90 6.80 -14.97
CA ILE A 282 -14.20 5.52 -15.07
C ILE A 282 -15.08 4.46 -15.73
N ILE A 283 -16.34 4.31 -15.29
CA ILE A 283 -17.26 3.32 -15.85
C ILE A 283 -17.52 3.60 -17.34
N LYS A 284 -17.85 4.84 -17.69
CA LYS A 284 -18.10 5.24 -19.09
C LYS A 284 -16.87 5.03 -19.96
N LYS A 285 -15.69 5.37 -19.44
CA LYS A 285 -14.45 5.15 -20.17
C LYS A 285 -14.15 3.67 -20.36
N ALA A 286 -14.37 2.84 -19.34
CA ALA A 286 -14.22 1.39 -19.45
C ALA A 286 -15.18 0.78 -20.50
N ILE A 287 -16.45 1.20 -20.51
CA ILE A 287 -17.43 0.81 -21.54
C ILE A 287 -16.96 1.24 -22.93
N LYS A 288 -16.44 2.47 -23.06
CA LYS A 288 -15.94 2.99 -24.35
C LYS A 288 -14.75 2.20 -24.89
N GLU A 289 -13.92 1.64 -24.00
CA GLU A 289 -12.74 0.84 -24.33
C GLU A 289 -13.01 -0.67 -24.33
N ASP A 290 -14.30 -1.08 -24.32
CA ASP A 290 -14.75 -2.49 -24.27
C ASP A 290 -14.15 -3.30 -23.11
N ASN A 291 -13.81 -2.64 -22.00
CA ASN A 291 -13.27 -3.26 -20.80
C ASN A 291 -14.41 -3.59 -19.81
N SER A 292 -15.20 -4.61 -20.17
CA SER A 292 -16.39 -5.03 -19.41
C SER A 292 -16.07 -5.39 -17.96
N THR A 293 -14.89 -5.94 -17.68
CA THR A 293 -14.46 -6.28 -16.31
C THR A 293 -14.31 -5.02 -15.44
N THR A 294 -13.70 -3.96 -15.98
CA THR A 294 -13.51 -2.71 -15.23
C THR A 294 -14.83 -1.95 -15.09
N ALA A 295 -15.66 -1.95 -16.14
CA ALA A 295 -17.01 -1.39 -16.10
C ALA A 295 -17.85 -2.06 -15.01
N LYS A 296 -17.90 -3.41 -15.00
CA LYS A 296 -18.59 -4.20 -13.99
C LYS A 296 -18.13 -3.85 -12.57
N ILE A 297 -16.81 -3.83 -12.32
CA ILE A 297 -16.27 -3.47 -11.01
C ILE A 297 -16.69 -2.06 -10.58
N GLY A 298 -16.69 -1.11 -11.51
CA GLY A 298 -17.14 0.27 -11.26
C GLY A 298 -18.63 0.34 -10.91
N ILE A 299 -19.48 -0.34 -11.67
CA ILE A 299 -20.94 -0.41 -11.44
C ILE A 299 -21.23 -1.05 -10.08
N THR A 300 -20.57 -2.17 -9.76
CA THR A 300 -20.72 -2.84 -8.46
C THR A 300 -20.27 -1.93 -7.31
N GLU A 301 -19.19 -1.16 -7.45
CA GLU A 301 -18.76 -0.23 -6.40
C GLU A 301 -19.74 0.94 -6.24
N LEU A 302 -20.27 1.48 -7.35
CA LEU A 302 -21.30 2.52 -7.33
C LEU A 302 -22.55 2.05 -6.56
N LYS A 303 -22.98 0.81 -6.81
CA LYS A 303 -24.05 0.14 -6.07
C LYS A 303 -23.75 0.08 -4.56
N ASN A 304 -22.56 -0.39 -4.20
CA ASN A 304 -22.16 -0.53 -2.80
C ASN A 304 -22.14 0.81 -2.06
N ILE A 305 -21.75 1.90 -2.73
CA ILE A 305 -21.81 3.24 -2.14
C ILE A 305 -23.27 3.63 -1.89
N CYS A 306 -24.16 3.41 -2.85
CA CYS A 306 -25.59 3.69 -2.70
C CYS A 306 -26.19 2.93 -1.51
N ILE A 307 -25.97 1.62 -1.43
CA ILE A 307 -26.42 0.76 -0.32
C ILE A 307 -25.89 1.23 1.03
N LYS A 308 -24.59 1.57 1.13
CA LYS A 308 -23.99 2.12 2.35
C LYS A 308 -24.68 3.41 2.81
N ILE A 309 -25.06 4.28 1.88
CA ILE A 309 -25.73 5.54 2.21
C ILE A 309 -27.18 5.30 2.64
N ILE A 310 -27.89 4.36 2.00
CA ILE A 310 -29.25 3.96 2.40
C ILE A 310 -29.25 3.47 3.86
N HIS A 311 -28.34 2.56 4.21
CA HIS A 311 -28.19 2.04 5.57
C HIS A 311 -27.78 3.11 6.60
N ALA A 312 -27.09 4.17 6.20
CA ALA A 312 -26.66 5.23 7.11
C ALA A 312 -27.83 6.11 7.63
N GLY A 313 -29.02 6.03 7.03
CA GLY A 313 -30.17 6.86 7.42
C GLY A 313 -30.14 8.28 6.84
N GLY A 314 -31.15 9.09 7.13
CA GLY A 314 -31.25 10.50 6.70
C GLY A 314 -32.35 10.76 5.66
N GLU A 315 -32.28 11.91 4.98
CA GLU A 315 -33.18 12.26 3.87
C GLU A 315 -32.75 11.47 2.62
N ARG A 316 -33.41 10.33 2.37
CA ARG A 316 -32.92 9.30 1.43
C ARG A 316 -33.38 9.51 -0.02
N ASP A 317 -34.51 10.17 -0.26
CA ASP A 317 -35.14 10.28 -1.58
C ASP A 317 -34.27 11.02 -2.61
N GLY A 318 -33.70 12.16 -2.23
CA GLY A 318 -32.82 12.94 -3.12
C GLY A 318 -31.55 12.20 -3.50
N ILE A 319 -31.02 11.40 -2.57
CA ILE A 319 -29.80 10.61 -2.79
C ILE A 319 -30.07 9.48 -3.75
N ILE A 320 -31.13 8.69 -3.50
CA ILE A 320 -31.51 7.59 -4.37
C ILE A 320 -31.78 8.11 -5.78
N ARG A 321 -32.52 9.23 -5.91
CA ARG A 321 -32.75 9.88 -7.20
C ARG A 321 -31.43 10.23 -7.90
N HIS A 322 -30.49 10.84 -7.18
CA HIS A 322 -29.18 11.18 -7.71
C HIS A 322 -28.40 9.97 -8.23
N PHE A 323 -28.40 8.85 -7.49
CA PHE A 323 -27.79 7.61 -7.97
C PHE A 323 -28.52 7.03 -9.18
N CYS A 324 -29.85 6.97 -9.16
CA CYS A 324 -30.65 6.48 -10.28
C CYS A 324 -30.40 7.30 -11.55
N GLU A 325 -30.30 8.63 -11.46
CA GLU A 325 -29.93 9.50 -12.59
C GLU A 325 -28.57 9.10 -13.19
N HIS A 326 -27.58 8.82 -12.34
CA HIS A 326 -26.25 8.39 -12.78
C HIS A 326 -26.27 6.98 -13.39
N PHE A 327 -26.98 6.02 -12.79
CA PHE A 327 -27.19 4.70 -13.38
C PHE A 327 -27.87 4.79 -14.74
N MET A 328 -28.89 5.63 -14.90
CA MET A 328 -29.57 5.85 -16.19
C MET A 328 -28.63 6.45 -17.24
N LYS A 329 -27.79 7.42 -16.86
CA LYS A 329 -26.76 7.98 -17.75
C LYS A 329 -25.74 6.94 -18.20
N ILE A 330 -25.36 6.00 -17.32
CA ILE A 330 -24.46 4.90 -17.66
C ILE A 330 -25.19 3.88 -18.54
N ASN A 331 -26.45 3.54 -18.22
CA ASN A 331 -27.25 2.59 -18.98
C ASN A 331 -27.47 3.04 -20.42
N ASN A 332 -27.88 4.30 -20.63
CA ASN A 332 -28.05 4.85 -21.97
C ASN A 332 -26.73 4.83 -22.75
N PHE A 333 -25.61 5.16 -22.09
CA PHE A 333 -24.28 5.09 -22.70
C PHE A 333 -23.86 3.65 -23.06
N SER A 334 -24.24 2.67 -22.24
CA SER A 334 -23.96 1.24 -22.49
C SER A 334 -24.79 0.73 -23.67
N LEU A 335 -26.06 1.12 -23.74
CA LEU A 335 -26.96 0.79 -24.86
C LEU A 335 -26.47 1.39 -26.18
N GLU A 336 -26.04 2.66 -26.19
CA GLU A 336 -25.44 3.30 -27.37
C GLU A 336 -24.20 2.58 -27.89
N ARG A 337 -23.52 1.83 -27.02
CA ARG A 337 -22.30 1.05 -27.33
C ARG A 337 -22.57 -0.44 -27.55
N ASN A 338 -23.81 -0.90 -27.41
CA ASN A 338 -24.17 -2.32 -27.41
C ASN A 338 -23.40 -3.15 -26.37
N ASP A 339 -23.04 -2.55 -25.22
CA ASP A 339 -22.42 -3.27 -24.11
C ASP A 339 -23.51 -3.91 -23.23
N GLU A 340 -24.01 -5.06 -23.69
CA GLU A 340 -25.08 -5.82 -23.01
C GLU A 340 -24.68 -6.26 -21.59
N ASP A 341 -23.41 -6.62 -21.38
CA ASP A 341 -22.89 -7.05 -20.09
C ASP A 341 -23.03 -5.94 -19.04
N SER A 342 -22.68 -4.71 -19.40
CA SER A 342 -22.84 -3.55 -18.52
C SER A 342 -24.31 -3.22 -18.25
N VAL A 343 -25.20 -3.36 -19.24
CA VAL A 343 -26.66 -3.15 -19.08
C VAL A 343 -27.24 -4.14 -18.07
N ILE A 344 -26.88 -5.43 -18.18
CA ILE A 344 -27.32 -6.47 -17.25
C ILE A 344 -26.83 -6.14 -15.83
N GLU A 345 -25.55 -5.79 -15.67
CA GLU A 345 -24.98 -5.45 -14.35
C GLU A 345 -25.67 -4.23 -13.72
N ILE A 346 -26.05 -3.22 -14.52
CA ILE A 346 -26.79 -2.04 -14.03
C ILE A 346 -28.19 -2.45 -13.56
N ALA A 347 -28.89 -3.28 -14.34
CA ALA A 347 -30.22 -3.77 -13.97
C ALA A 347 -30.19 -4.58 -12.67
N GLU A 348 -29.23 -5.49 -12.52
CA GLU A 348 -29.02 -6.25 -11.28
C GLU A 348 -28.69 -5.31 -10.10
N SER A 349 -27.84 -4.31 -10.32
CA SER A 349 -27.48 -3.34 -9.29
C SER A 349 -28.67 -2.51 -8.82
N LEU A 350 -29.51 -2.04 -9.75
CA LEU A 350 -30.73 -1.30 -9.42
C LEU A 350 -31.75 -2.16 -8.68
N ARG A 351 -31.88 -3.44 -9.04
CA ARG A 351 -32.73 -4.39 -8.30
C ARG A 351 -32.28 -4.51 -6.84
N GLU A 352 -31.00 -4.76 -6.59
CA GLU A 352 -30.47 -4.90 -5.23
C GLU A 352 -30.61 -3.61 -4.40
N ILE A 353 -30.40 -2.44 -5.02
CA ILE A 353 -30.64 -1.15 -4.36
C ILE A 353 -32.12 -1.01 -3.98
N GLY A 354 -33.03 -1.37 -4.88
CA GLY A 354 -34.48 -1.33 -4.65
C GLY A 354 -34.91 -2.25 -3.51
N GLU A 355 -34.43 -3.50 -3.51
CA GLU A 355 -34.66 -4.47 -2.42
C GLU A 355 -34.16 -3.91 -1.07
N THR A 356 -32.92 -3.42 -1.04
CA THR A 356 -32.33 -2.83 0.19
C THR A 356 -33.14 -1.64 0.70
N ALA A 357 -33.62 -0.78 -0.20
CA ALA A 357 -34.41 0.40 0.18
C ALA A 357 -35.78 0.01 0.74
N ILE A 358 -36.44 -1.00 0.17
CA ILE A 358 -37.70 -1.55 0.70
C ILE A 358 -37.49 -2.12 2.10
N ASP A 359 -36.41 -2.90 2.31
CA ASP A 359 -36.07 -3.49 3.60
C ASP A 359 -35.82 -2.43 4.69
N GLU A 360 -35.27 -1.27 4.30
CA GLU A 360 -35.01 -0.11 5.15
C GLU A 360 -36.25 0.78 5.38
N GLY A 361 -37.43 0.33 4.94
CA GLY A 361 -38.72 1.01 5.15
C GLY A 361 -38.89 2.28 4.32
N LEU A 362 -38.13 2.43 3.23
CA LEU A 362 -38.36 3.54 2.31
C LEU A 362 -39.59 3.24 1.45
N GLU A 363 -40.67 3.96 1.72
CA GLU A 363 -41.78 4.05 0.77
C GLU A 363 -41.29 4.83 -0.45
N PHE A 364 -40.83 4.11 -1.47
CA PHE A 364 -40.66 4.69 -2.79
C PHE A 364 -42.01 5.25 -3.22
N ARG A 365 -42.16 6.57 -3.16
CA ARG A 365 -43.09 7.23 -4.05
C ARG A 365 -42.55 6.97 -5.44
N ILE A 366 -43.16 6.01 -6.11
CA ILE A 366 -42.79 5.61 -7.45
C ILE A 366 -43.02 6.83 -8.35
N TRP A 367 -41.93 7.47 -8.79
CA TRP A 367 -41.94 8.55 -9.77
C TRP A 367 -41.28 8.01 -11.05
N TRP A 368 -42.09 7.37 -11.91
CA TRP A 368 -41.72 7.11 -13.30
C TRP A 368 -42.08 8.32 -14.17
#